data_AF-A0A8C1VMY0-F1
#
_entry.id   AF-A0A8C1VMY0-F1
#
_cell.length_a   1.000
_cell.length_b   1.000
_cell.length_c   1.000
_cell.angle_alpha   90.00
_cell.angle_beta   90.00
_cell.angle_gamma   90.00
#
_symmetry.space_group_name_H-M   'P 1'
#
loop_
_entity.id
_entity.type
_entity.pdbx_description
1 polymer ?
#
loop_
_entity_poly.entity_id
_entity_poly.type
_entity_poly.pdbx_seq_one_letter_code
_entity_poly.pdbx_strand_id
1 'polypeptide(L)'
;MEDEISRESRDLGRALCIITGASKGFGRTLAFQLSCLLKPRSVLMLVARTSEQLNQLKEDIITLYGGQNELDVRCVQADLEKKEGVEKTVQAAKETSVSEMDHILLINNAGVLD
;
A
#
# COMPACT_ATOMS: atom_id res chain seq x y z
N MET A 1 3.40 36.21 -17.90
CA MET A 1 4.26 35.27 -17.15
C MET A 1 3.29 34.41 -16.37
N GLU A 2 2.77 33.39 -17.04
CA GLU A 2 1.96 32.37 -16.40
C GLU A 2 2.97 31.32 -15.91
N ASP A 3 2.97 31.08 -14.60
CA ASP A 3 3.84 30.10 -13.97
C ASP A 3 3.54 28.73 -14.57
N GLU A 4 4.42 28.31 -15.47
CA GLU A 4 4.51 26.96 -15.99
C GLU A 4 4.99 26.07 -14.84
N ILE A 5 4.07 25.71 -13.92
CA ILE A 5 4.29 24.60 -13.00
C ILE A 5 4.46 23.40 -13.90
N SER A 6 5.73 23.03 -14.13
CA SER A 6 6.13 21.84 -14.85
C SER A 6 5.22 20.70 -14.45
N ARG A 7 4.62 20.03 -15.44
CA ARG A 7 3.92 18.75 -15.25
C ARG A 7 4.95 17.69 -14.87
N GLU A 8 5.55 17.82 -13.69
CA GLU A 8 6.23 16.71 -13.06
C GLU A 8 5.20 15.59 -12.93
N SER A 9 5.60 14.39 -13.35
CA SER A 9 4.89 13.16 -13.04
C SER A 9 4.55 13.21 -11.55
N ARG A 10 3.26 13.33 -11.21
CA ARG A 10 2.80 13.35 -9.81
C ARG A 10 2.81 11.92 -9.28
N ASP A 11 4.01 11.37 -9.13
CA ASP A 11 4.25 10.10 -8.47
C ASP A 11 4.66 10.31 -7.02
N LEU A 12 4.64 9.23 -6.24
CA LEU A 12 5.02 9.19 -4.83
C LEU A 12 6.43 8.61 -4.65
N GLY A 13 7.25 8.62 -5.71
CA GLY A 13 8.56 7.99 -5.71
C GLY A 13 8.48 6.46 -5.62
N ARG A 14 9.65 5.84 -5.36
CA ARG A 14 9.72 4.44 -5.00
C ARG A 14 9.54 4.31 -3.50
N ALA A 15 8.52 3.58 -3.06
CA ALA A 15 8.17 3.58 -1.63
C ALA A 15 7.71 2.23 -1.09
N LEU A 16 7.81 2.11 0.23
CA LEU A 16 7.06 1.14 1.02
C LEU A 16 5.79 1.83 1.49
N CYS A 17 4.67 1.49 0.85
CA CYS A 17 3.35 2.02 1.19
C CYS A 17 2.56 1.00 1.99
N ILE A 18 2.28 1.28 3.26
CA ILE A 18 1.56 0.41 4.19
C ILE A 18 0.17 1.01 4.42
N ILE A 19 -0.88 0.26 4.06
CA ILE A 19 -2.28 0.67 4.25
C ILE A 19 -2.95 -0.27 5.23
N THR A 20 -3.33 0.25 6.40
CA THR A 20 -4.14 -0.49 7.36
C THR A 20 -5.63 -0.37 7.03
N GLY A 21 -6.41 -1.42 7.30
CA GLY A 21 -7.83 -1.44 6.93
C GLY A 21 -8.05 -1.46 5.41
N ALA A 22 -7.12 -2.06 4.65
CA ALA A 22 -7.12 -2.03 3.19
C ALA A 22 -8.22 -2.87 2.54
N SER A 23 -8.86 -3.80 3.26
CA SER A 23 -9.74 -4.80 2.64
C SER A 23 -11.06 -4.25 2.09
N LYS A 24 -11.52 -3.08 2.55
CA LYS A 24 -12.81 -2.50 2.18
C LYS A 24 -12.83 -0.98 2.27
N GLY A 25 -13.92 -0.38 1.77
CA GLY A 25 -14.21 1.05 1.93
C GLY A 25 -13.09 1.95 1.40
N PHE A 26 -12.77 3.00 2.16
CA PHE A 26 -11.75 3.98 1.77
C PHE A 26 -10.37 3.35 1.56
N GLY A 27 -9.93 2.46 2.46
CA GLY A 27 -8.63 1.79 2.35
C GLY A 27 -8.48 0.97 1.06
N ARG A 28 -9.55 0.29 0.62
CA ARG A 28 -9.55 -0.47 -0.65
C ARG A 28 -9.40 0.46 -1.85
N THR A 29 -10.20 1.53 -1.89
CA THR A 29 -10.13 2.51 -2.99
C THR A 29 -8.77 3.20 -3.02
N LEU A 30 -8.24 3.56 -1.85
CA LEU A 30 -6.93 4.19 -1.73
C LEU A 30 -5.81 3.27 -2.24
N ALA A 31 -5.88 1.97 -1.97
CA ALA A 31 -4.91 1.00 -2.50
C ALA A 31 -4.82 1.03 -4.04
N PHE A 32 -5.97 1.08 -4.74
CA PHE A 32 -6.00 1.22 -6.19
C PHE A 32 -5.45 2.56 -6.68
N GLN A 33 -5.77 3.65 -5.99
CA GLN A 33 -5.28 4.97 -6.40
C GLN A 33 -3.76 5.09 -6.20
N LEU A 34 -3.25 4.60 -5.08
CA LEU A 34 -1.82 4.65 -4.77
C LEU A 34 -1.01 3.69 -5.65
N SER A 35 -1.54 2.54 -6.07
CA SER A 35 -0.81 1.65 -7.00
C SER A 35 -0.43 2.31 -8.32
N CYS A 36 -1.19 3.32 -8.76
CA CYS A 36 -0.89 4.08 -9.98
C CYS A 36 0.14 5.20 -9.77
N LEU A 37 0.39 5.62 -8.53
CA LEU A 37 1.29 6.72 -8.19
C LEU A 37 2.65 6.22 -7.69
N LEU A 38 2.78 4.94 -7.36
CA LEU A 38 4.03 4.34 -6.91
C LEU A 38 4.93 3.99 -8.10
N LYS A 39 6.20 4.41 -8.05
CA LYS A 39 7.18 4.07 -9.09
C LYS A 39 7.55 2.58 -9.07
N PRO A 40 8.14 2.07 -10.16
CA PRO A 40 8.66 0.72 -10.20
C PRO A 40 9.54 0.32 -9.03
N ARG A 41 9.38 -0.94 -8.61
CA ARG A 41 10.08 -1.56 -7.47
C ARG A 41 9.63 -1.02 -6.11
N SER A 42 8.48 -0.37 -6.05
CA SER A 42 7.78 -0.07 -4.80
C SER A 42 7.14 -1.32 -4.21
N VAL A 43 6.79 -1.24 -2.92
CA VAL A 43 6.03 -2.28 -2.22
C VAL A 43 4.75 -1.66 -1.69
N LEU A 44 3.61 -2.26 -2.05
CA LEU A 44 2.30 -1.91 -1.52
C LEU A 44 1.86 -3.01 -0.55
N MET A 45 1.91 -2.71 0.75
CA MET A 45 1.54 -3.62 1.83
C MET A 45 0.10 -3.35 2.30
N LEU A 46 -0.76 -4.33 2.06
CA LEU A 46 -2.18 -4.30 2.39
C LEU A 46 -2.41 -5.04 3.71
N VAL A 47 -2.90 -4.33 4.74
CA VAL A 47 -3.08 -4.88 6.09
C VAL A 47 -4.56 -4.88 6.47
N ALA A 48 -5.12 -6.04 6.83
CA ALA A 48 -6.48 -6.18 7.33
C ALA A 48 -6.70 -7.56 8.01
N ARG A 49 -7.88 -7.75 8.62
CA ARG A 49 -8.25 -9.02 9.28
C ARG A 49 -8.62 -10.15 8.31
N THR A 50 -9.12 -9.81 7.12
CA THR A 50 -9.70 -10.77 6.17
C THR A 50 -8.72 -11.04 5.03
N SER A 51 -8.01 -12.17 5.08
CA SER A 51 -7.01 -12.56 4.07
C SER A 51 -7.60 -12.71 2.66
N GLU A 52 -8.80 -13.29 2.55
CA GLU A 52 -9.49 -13.46 1.27
C GLU A 52 -9.72 -12.12 0.55
N GLN A 53 -10.19 -11.09 1.27
CA GLN A 53 -10.40 -9.76 0.72
C GLN A 53 -9.09 -9.06 0.35
N LEU A 54 -8.01 -9.27 1.12
CA LEU A 54 -6.69 -8.76 0.78
C LEU A 54 -6.15 -9.41 -0.50
N ASN A 55 -6.29 -10.73 -0.62
CA ASN A 55 -5.85 -11.47 -1.81
C ASN A 55 -6.65 -11.06 -3.04
N GLN A 56 -7.97 -10.91 -2.93
CA GLN A 56 -8.79 -10.39 -4.03
C GLN A 56 -8.33 -8.99 -4.45
N LEU A 57 -8.09 -8.07 -3.50
CA LEU A 57 -7.59 -6.74 -3.80
C LEU A 57 -6.20 -6.79 -4.47
N LYS A 58 -5.31 -7.66 -4.00
CA LYS A 58 -4.00 -7.87 -4.63
C LYS A 58 -4.14 -8.32 -6.09
N GLU A 59 -4.97 -9.33 -6.36
CA GLU A 59 -5.21 -9.82 -7.72
C GLU A 59 -5.85 -8.76 -8.61
N ASP A 60 -6.80 -7.99 -8.08
CA ASP A 60 -7.41 -6.87 -8.80
C ASP A 60 -6.34 -5.81 -9.19
N ILE A 61 -5.46 -5.44 -8.26
CA ILE A 61 -4.37 -4.48 -8.51
C ILE A 61 -3.39 -5.03 -9.56
N ILE A 62 -2.98 -6.30 -9.43
CA ILE A 62 -2.05 -6.93 -10.39
C ILE A 62 -2.70 -7.05 -11.77
N THR A 63 -3.99 -7.40 -11.84
CA THR A 63 -4.70 -7.52 -13.12
C THR A 63 -4.83 -6.17 -13.81
N LEU A 64 -5.14 -5.12 -13.06
CA LEU A 64 -5.36 -3.79 -13.63
C LEU A 64 -4.05 -3.04 -13.93
N TYR A 65 -2.97 -3.31 -13.19
CA TYR A 65 -1.75 -2.48 -13.21
C TYR A 65 -0.41 -3.27 -13.27
N GLY A 66 -0.45 -4.59 -13.11
CA GLY A 66 0.73 -5.45 -12.94
C GLY A 66 1.65 -5.56 -14.16
N GLY A 67 1.19 -5.14 -15.35
CA GLY A 67 2.03 -5.10 -16.55
C GLY A 67 2.96 -3.89 -16.65
N GLN A 68 2.78 -2.84 -15.84
CA GLN A 68 3.45 -1.55 -16.08
C GLN A 68 4.45 -1.11 -15.01
N ASN A 69 4.33 -1.56 -13.76
CA ASN A 69 4.99 -0.89 -12.64
C ASN A 69 5.86 -1.76 -11.74
N GLU A 70 6.21 -3.02 -12.04
CA GLU A 70 7.04 -3.87 -11.15
C GLU A 70 6.68 -3.74 -9.64
N LEU A 71 5.39 -3.57 -9.35
CA LEU A 71 4.89 -3.22 -8.02
C LEU A 71 4.71 -4.51 -7.24
N ASP A 72 5.41 -4.64 -6.10
CA ASP A 72 5.25 -5.79 -5.22
C ASP A 72 4.08 -5.55 -4.26
N VAL A 73 2.96 -6.22 -4.49
CA VAL A 73 1.77 -6.15 -3.63
C VAL A 73 1.80 -7.28 -2.61
N ARG A 74 1.84 -6.93 -1.32
CA ARG A 74 1.93 -7.88 -0.20
C ARG A 74 0.70 -7.80 0.69
N CYS A 75 0.17 -8.95 1.07
CA CYS A 75 -0.95 -9.05 2.01
C CYS A 75 -0.43 -9.41 3.41
N VAL A 76 -0.84 -8.65 4.42
CA VAL A 76 -0.60 -8.97 5.83
C VAL A 76 -1.95 -9.13 6.52
N GLN A 77 -2.33 -10.38 6.78
CA GLN A 77 -3.48 -10.65 7.63
C GLN A 77 -3.12 -10.37 9.09
N ALA A 78 -3.70 -9.33 9.67
CA ALA A 78 -3.44 -8.91 11.05
C ALA A 78 -4.70 -8.30 11.69
N ASP A 79 -4.86 -8.59 12.98
CA ASP A 79 -5.78 -7.86 13.85
C ASP A 79 -5.00 -6.79 14.62
N LEU A 80 -5.21 -5.52 14.25
CA LEU A 80 -4.46 -4.39 14.82
C LEU A 80 -4.97 -3.96 16.20
N GLU A 81 -6.07 -4.55 16.68
CA GLU A 81 -6.48 -4.45 18.08
C GLU A 81 -5.59 -5.31 19.00
N LYS A 82 -4.79 -6.22 18.41
CA LYS A 82 -3.89 -7.13 19.13
C LYS A 82 -2.44 -6.76 18.90
N LYS A 83 -1.63 -6.84 19.96
CA LYS A 83 -0.18 -6.54 19.91
C LYS A 83 0.53 -7.42 18.88
N GLU A 84 0.14 -8.68 18.80
CA GLU A 84 0.69 -9.66 17.86
C GLU A 84 0.41 -9.27 16.40
N GLY A 85 -0.75 -8.68 16.12
CA GLY A 85 -1.09 -8.20 14.77
C GLY A 85 -0.28 -6.96 14.38
N VAL A 86 -0.04 -6.06 15.33
CA VAL A 86 0.87 -4.92 15.14
C VAL A 86 2.30 -5.41 14.90
N GLU A 87 2.80 -6.31 15.74
CA GLU A 87 4.15 -6.88 15.62
C GLU A 87 4.35 -7.62 14.30
N LYS A 88 3.37 -8.42 13.86
CA LYS A 88 3.38 -9.09 12.56
C LYS A 88 3.47 -8.09 11.41
N THR A 89 2.75 -6.97 11.49
CA THR A 89 2.78 -5.92 10.47
C THR A 89 4.14 -5.22 10.43
N VAL A 90 4.69 -4.88 11.60
CA VAL A 90 6.01 -4.27 11.73
C VAL A 90 7.10 -5.22 11.22
N GLN A 91 7.00 -6.52 11.53
CA GLN A 91 7.95 -7.51 11.06
C GLN A 91 7.94 -7.63 9.53
N ALA A 92 6.76 -7.70 8.92
CA ALA A 92 6.63 -7.72 7.46
C ALA A 92 7.24 -6.46 6.81
N ALA A 93 7.07 -5.29 7.45
CA ALA A 93 7.67 -4.05 6.97
C ALA A 93 9.21 -4.07 7.08
N LYS A 94 9.76 -4.60 8.18
CA LYS A 94 11.21 -4.75 8.38
C LYS A 94 11.87 -5.74 7.42
N GLU A 95 11.15 -6.80 7.05
CA GLU A 95 11.59 -7.80 6.07
C GLU A 95 11.52 -7.30 4.63
N THR A 96 10.95 -6.11 4.41
CA THR A 96 10.92 -5.47 3.11
C THR A 96 12.25 -4.76 2.85
N SER A 97 12.86 -5.02 1.70
CA SER A 97 14.08 -4.31 1.30
C SER A 97 13.76 -2.84 1.03
N VAL A 98 14.25 -1.96 1.91
CA VAL A 98 14.07 -0.49 1.79
C VAL A 98 15.31 0.21 1.24
N SER A 99 16.38 -0.53 0.91
CA SER A 99 17.69 0.04 0.53
C SER A 99 17.65 0.92 -0.72
N GLU A 100 16.56 0.86 -1.49
CA GLU A 100 16.38 1.65 -2.70
C GLU A 100 15.10 2.48 -2.69
N MET A 101 14.43 2.63 -1.55
CA MET A 101 13.19 3.38 -1.43
C MET A 101 13.45 4.84 -1.06
N ASP A 102 12.72 5.75 -1.71
CA ASP A 102 12.75 7.17 -1.42
C ASP A 102 11.98 7.47 -0.12
N HIS A 103 10.87 6.76 0.10
CA HIS A 103 9.91 7.06 1.16
C HIS A 103 9.29 5.81 1.81
N ILE A 104 8.83 5.98 3.05
CA ILE A 104 7.89 5.06 3.70
C ILE A 104 6.60 5.83 3.94
N LEU A 105 5.48 5.31 3.41
CA LEU A 105 4.15 5.86 3.65
C LEU A 105 3.39 4.90 4.56
N LEU A 106 3.00 5.36 5.75
CA LEU A 106 2.11 4.62 6.65
C LEU A 106 0.75 5.31 6.71
N ILE A 107 -0.29 4.59 6.29
CA ILE A 107 -1.67 5.06 6.31
C ILE A 107 -2.44 4.27 7.38
N ASN A 108 -2.66 4.93 8.51
CA ASN A 108 -3.47 4.44 9.63
C ASN A 108 -4.97 4.65 9.33
N ASN A 109 -5.49 3.90 8.36
CA ASN A 109 -6.90 3.96 7.95
C ASN A 109 -7.80 2.95 8.70
N ALA A 110 -7.25 1.88 9.28
CA ALA A 110 -8.05 0.94 10.06
C ALA A 110 -8.81 1.67 11.18
N GLY A 111 -10.13 1.44 11.25
CA GLY A 111 -11.00 2.03 12.24
C GLY A 111 -12.33 1.28 12.32
N VAL A 112 -13.07 1.55 13.39
CA VAL A 112 -14.43 1.03 13.64
C VAL A 112 -15.36 2.23 13.82
N LEU A 113 -16.64 2.08 13.45
CA LEU A 113 -17.67 3.01 13.87
C LEU A 113 -18.19 2.52 15.22
N ASP A 114 -18.15 3.40 16.23
CA ASP A 114 -18.84 3.23 17.50
C ASP A 114 -20.35 3.53 17.36
#